data_AF-A0A6N6LHN4-F1
#
_entry.id   AF-A0A6N6LHN4-F1
#
_cell.length_a   1.000
_cell.length_b   1.000
_cell.length_c   1.000
_cell.angle_alpha   90.00
_cell.angle_beta   90.00
_cell.angle_gamma   90.00
#
_symmetry.space_group_name_H-M   'P 1'
#
loop_
_entity.id
_entity.type
_entity.pdbx_description
1 polymer ?
#
loop_
_entity_poly.entity_id
_entity_poly.type
_entity_poly.pdbx_seq_one_letter_code
_entity_poly.pdbx_strand_id
1 'polypeptide(L)'
;ENDINTYDNAKNRIKNHLAYKFGRALIENSKSIKGYIKLPFILWFIRLKNSLKETNHRPLESYADYKESLKIKEYFSYQLGLLFMKAYKNKWSGGLIKFYFKDIKELKKRY
;
A
#
# COMPACT_ATOMS: atom_id res chain seq x y z
N GLU A 1 30.71 11.16 6.55
CA GLU A 1 30.03 10.32 5.55
C GLU A 1 28.76 9.73 6.18
N ASN A 2 27.71 10.54 6.36
CA ASN A 2 26.57 10.23 7.26
C ASN A 2 25.18 10.52 6.64
N ASP A 3 25.04 10.51 5.32
CA ASP A 3 23.75 10.81 4.65
C ASP A 3 23.13 9.63 3.86
N ILE A 4 23.81 8.49 3.79
CA ILE A 4 23.33 7.31 3.02
C ILE A 4 22.44 6.39 3.90
N ASN A 5 22.60 6.41 5.23
CA ASN A 5 21.89 5.51 6.15
C ASN A 5 20.49 5.99 6.57
N THR A 6 20.09 7.22 6.23
CA THR A 6 18.81 7.78 6.69
C THR A 6 17.63 7.31 5.84
N TYR A 7 17.87 6.89 4.59
CA TYR A 7 16.83 6.44 3.66
C TYR A 7 16.56 4.93 3.71
N ASP A 8 17.54 4.11 4.08
CA ASP A 8 17.37 2.66 4.22
C ASP A 8 17.08 2.29 5.67
N ASN A 9 15.79 2.32 6.04
CA ASN A 9 15.29 1.91 7.35
C ASN A 9 14.01 1.06 7.21
N ALA A 10 13.60 0.35 8.28
CA ALA A 10 12.44 -0.53 8.21
C ALA A 10 11.16 0.24 7.88
N LYS A 11 11.01 1.46 8.42
CA LYS A 11 9.87 2.34 8.15
C LYS A 11 9.69 2.60 6.66
N ASN A 12 10.75 3.01 5.97
CA ASN A 12 10.72 3.30 4.54
C ASN A 12 10.53 2.04 3.71
N ARG A 13 11.10 0.90 4.12
CA ARG A 13 10.86 -0.38 3.45
C ARG A 13 9.40 -0.84 3.56
N ILE A 14 8.79 -0.75 4.74
CA ILE A 14 7.38 -1.09 4.94
C ILE A 14 6.46 -0.11 4.19
N LYS A 15 6.74 1.19 4.19
CA LYS A 15 6.00 2.17 3.37
C LYS A 15 6.22 1.97 1.88
N ASN A 16 7.35 1.40 1.47
CA ASN A 16 7.60 1.05 0.09
C ASN A 16 6.83 -0.18 -0.40
N HIS A 17 6.26 -0.97 0.52
CA HIS A 17 5.44 -2.13 0.19
C HIS A 17 4.24 -1.71 -0.69
N LEU A 18 3.92 -2.57 -1.66
CA LEU A 18 2.89 -2.30 -2.66
C LEU A 18 1.52 -1.99 -2.03
N ALA A 19 1.15 -2.70 -0.97
CA ALA A 19 -0.10 -2.46 -0.25
C ALA A 19 -0.18 -1.03 0.31
N TYR A 20 0.87 -0.55 0.97
CA TYR A 20 0.88 0.81 1.53
C TYR A 20 0.69 1.85 0.42
N LYS A 21 1.40 1.70 -0.71
CA LYS A 21 1.29 2.59 -1.87
C LYS A 21 -0.11 2.58 -2.48
N PHE A 22 -0.71 1.40 -2.65
CA PHE A 22 -2.06 1.30 -3.18
C PHE A 22 -3.09 1.93 -2.26
N GLY A 23 -3.09 1.63 -0.95
CA GLY A 23 -4.07 2.23 -0.06
C GLY A 23 -3.89 3.75 0.08
N ARG A 24 -2.66 4.27 0.02
CA ARG A 24 -2.41 5.72 -0.07
C ARG A 24 -3.03 6.32 -1.34
N ALA A 25 -2.76 5.72 -2.50
CA ALA A 25 -3.33 6.18 -3.77
C ALA A 25 -4.87 6.15 -3.75
N LEU A 26 -5.47 5.11 -3.17
CA LEU A 26 -6.92 5.01 -3.01
C LEU A 26 -7.49 6.15 -2.16
N ILE A 27 -6.88 6.46 -1.01
CA ILE A 27 -7.33 7.52 -0.09
C ILE A 27 -7.15 8.91 -0.72
N GLU A 28 -6.02 9.15 -1.36
CA GLU A 28 -5.70 10.46 -1.94
C GLU A 28 -6.60 10.79 -3.14
N ASN A 29 -6.98 9.79 -3.93
CA ASN A 29 -7.81 9.96 -5.11
C ASN A 29 -9.32 9.77 -4.88
N SER A 30 -9.74 9.35 -3.69
CA SER A 30 -11.18 9.12 -3.40
C SER A 30 -11.98 10.40 -3.17
N LYS A 31 -11.36 11.58 -3.18
CA LYS A 31 -12.00 12.85 -2.81
C LYS A 31 -12.64 13.60 -3.98
N SER A 32 -12.46 13.13 -5.22
CA SER A 32 -13.02 13.81 -6.40
C SER A 32 -13.27 12.84 -7.55
N ILE A 33 -14.23 13.18 -8.42
CA ILE A 33 -14.54 12.43 -9.64
C ILE A 33 -13.30 12.31 -10.54
N LYS A 34 -12.56 13.41 -10.72
CA LYS A 34 -11.28 13.41 -11.47
C LYS A 34 -10.25 12.45 -10.85
N GLY A 35 -10.21 12.35 -9.52
CA GLY A 35 -9.37 11.38 -8.81
C GLY A 35 -9.74 9.93 -9.15
N TYR A 36 -11.03 9.59 -9.13
CA TYR A 36 -11.49 8.26 -9.53
C TYR A 36 -11.18 7.92 -11.00
N ILE A 37 -11.29 8.89 -11.91
CA ILE A 37 -10.94 8.69 -13.33
C ILE A 37 -9.43 8.44 -13.50
N LYS A 38 -8.57 9.14 -12.74
CA LYS A 38 -7.10 8.97 -12.79
C LYS A 38 -6.60 7.71 -12.07
N LEU A 39 -7.35 7.25 -11.08
CA LEU A 39 -6.93 6.18 -10.17
C LEU A 39 -6.49 4.89 -10.89
N PRO A 40 -7.18 4.38 -11.94
CA PRO A 40 -6.71 3.21 -12.69
C PRO A 40 -5.28 3.38 -13.25
N PHE A 41 -4.97 4.54 -13.81
CA PHE A 41 -3.63 4.85 -14.35
C PHE A 41 -2.59 4.94 -13.25
N ILE A 42 -2.93 5.57 -12.12
CA ILE A 42 -2.04 5.69 -10.95
C ILE A 42 -1.71 4.30 -10.39
N LEU A 43 -2.71 3.43 -10.24
CA LEU A 43 -2.51 2.07 -9.73
C LEU A 43 -1.67 1.22 -10.69
N TRP A 44 -1.89 1.35 -12.00
CA TRP A 44 -1.06 0.69 -13.00
C TRP A 44 0.41 1.17 -12.92
N PHE A 45 0.63 2.48 -12.84
CA PHE A 45 1.96 3.07 -12.72
C PHE A 45 2.68 2.63 -11.44
N ILE A 46 2.00 2.60 -10.29
CA ILE A 46 2.55 2.10 -9.02
C ILE A 46 2.99 0.64 -9.17
N ARG A 47 2.18 -0.21 -9.81
CA ARG A 47 2.51 -1.62 -10.05
C ARG A 47 3.75 -1.76 -10.93
N LEU A 48 3.81 -1.01 -12.04
CA LEU A 48 4.93 -1.03 -12.98
C LEU A 48 6.22 -0.58 -12.30
N LYS A 49 6.20 0.54 -11.57
CA LYS A 49 7.37 1.03 -10.84
C LYS A 49 7.83 0.04 -9.75
N ASN A 50 6.90 -0.69 -9.14
CA ASN A 50 7.22 -1.70 -8.14
C ASN A 50 7.83 -2.97 -8.75
N SER A 51 7.45 -3.36 -9.98
CA SER A 51 8.05 -4.54 -10.66
C SER A 51 9.46 -4.28 -11.18
N LEU A 52 9.81 -3.02 -11.45
CA LEU A 52 11.14 -2.62 -11.93
C LEU A 52 12.15 -2.40 -10.78
N LYS A 53 11.73 -2.53 -9.53
CA LYS A 53 12.59 -2.22 -8.38
C LYS A 53 13.42 -3.45 -8.00
N GLU A 54 14.74 -3.29 -7.96
CA GLU A 54 15.64 -4.32 -7.40
C GLU A 54 15.36 -4.56 -5.92
N THR A 55 15.53 -5.81 -5.48
CA THR A 55 15.17 -6.28 -4.13
C THR A 55 16.39 -6.55 -3.25
N ASN A 56 17.55 -5.96 -3.59
CA ASN A 56 18.79 -6.08 -2.84
C ASN A 56 18.74 -5.25 -1.55
N HIS A 57 18.07 -5.81 -0.54
CA HIS A 57 17.96 -5.22 0.79
C HIS A 57 18.30 -6.27 1.84
N ARG A 58 19.04 -5.88 2.88
CA ARG A 58 19.24 -6.68 4.10
C ARG A 58 17.89 -7.10 4.71
N PRO A 59 17.81 -8.18 5.51
CA PRO A 59 16.57 -8.63 6.15
C PRO A 59 15.87 -7.49 6.92
N LEU A 60 14.54 -7.43 6.91
CA LEU A 60 13.79 -6.31 7.51
C LEU A 60 13.98 -6.25 9.04
N GLU A 61 14.19 -7.41 9.65
CA GLU A 61 14.46 -7.62 11.07
C GLU A 61 15.80 -7.05 11.50
N SER A 62 16.74 -6.87 10.55
CA SER A 62 18.09 -6.38 10.86
C SER A 62 18.14 -4.88 11.18
N TYR A 63 17.06 -4.12 10.95
CA TYR A 63 17.02 -2.67 11.18
C TYR A 63 16.63 -2.34 12.61
N ALA A 64 17.28 -1.32 13.19
CA ALA A 64 17.03 -0.90 14.58
C ALA A 64 15.57 -0.46 14.82
N ASP A 65 14.94 0.16 13.82
CA ASP A 65 13.55 0.64 13.87
C ASP A 65 12.51 -0.43 13.50
N TYR A 66 12.90 -1.70 13.34
CA TYR A 66 12.02 -2.77 12.88
C TYR A 66 10.73 -2.90 13.70
N LYS A 67 10.86 -3.07 15.02
CA LYS A 67 9.73 -3.29 15.93
C LYS A 67 8.73 -2.12 15.89
N GLU A 68 9.23 -0.89 15.88
CA GLU A 68 8.38 0.29 15.78
C GLU A 68 7.69 0.37 14.41
N SER A 69 8.43 0.06 13.35
CA SER A 69 7.95 0.15 11.97
C SER A 69 6.85 -0.87 11.64
N LEU A 70 6.74 -1.97 12.39
CA LEU A 70 5.65 -2.93 12.23
C LEU A 70 4.27 -2.30 12.44
N LYS A 71 4.14 -1.26 13.27
CA LYS A 71 2.89 -0.51 13.46
C LYS A 71 2.33 0.08 12.16
N ILE A 72 3.19 0.34 11.16
CA ILE A 72 2.75 0.83 9.85
C ILE A 72 1.87 -0.19 9.12
N LYS A 73 2.08 -1.49 9.36
CA LYS A 73 1.20 -2.53 8.81
C LYS A 73 -0.21 -2.44 9.37
N GLU A 74 -0.38 -1.86 10.55
CA GLU A 74 -1.69 -1.60 11.17
C GLU A 74 -2.31 -0.30 10.68
N TYR A 75 -1.68 0.48 9.80
CA TYR A 75 -2.30 1.71 9.30
C TYR A 75 -3.48 1.39 8.37
N PHE A 76 -4.52 2.21 8.43
CA PHE A 76 -5.69 2.10 7.54
C PHE A 76 -5.27 2.01 6.07
N SER A 77 -4.31 2.84 5.63
CA SER A 77 -3.79 2.79 4.26
C SER A 77 -3.12 1.45 3.92
N TYR A 78 -2.40 0.85 4.86
CA TYR A 78 -1.76 -0.44 4.61
C TYR A 78 -2.82 -1.55 4.46
N GLN A 79 -3.78 -1.59 5.38
CA GLN A 79 -4.86 -2.58 5.36
C GLN A 79 -5.79 -2.41 4.16
N LEU A 80 -6.14 -1.17 3.80
CA LEU A 80 -6.94 -0.87 2.61
C LEU A 80 -6.25 -1.38 1.34
N GLY A 81 -4.94 -1.18 1.22
CA GLY A 81 -4.18 -1.69 0.09
C GLY A 81 -4.11 -3.21 0.04
N LEU A 82 -4.00 -3.89 1.19
CA LEU A 82 -4.07 -5.36 1.25
C LEU A 82 -5.42 -5.89 0.76
N LEU A 83 -6.52 -5.29 1.23
CA LEU A 83 -7.87 -5.63 0.78
C LEU A 83 -8.03 -5.40 -0.73
N PHE A 84 -7.52 -4.27 -1.24
CA PHE A 84 -7.54 -3.98 -2.67
C PHE A 84 -6.76 -5.03 -3.48
N MET A 85 -5.54 -5.39 -3.05
CA MET A 85 -4.74 -6.42 -3.72
C MET A 85 -5.45 -7.78 -3.73
N LYS A 86 -6.10 -8.16 -2.63
CA LYS A 86 -6.89 -9.39 -2.53
C LYS A 86 -8.09 -9.36 -3.49
N ALA A 87 -8.82 -8.25 -3.51
CA ALA A 87 -9.95 -8.05 -4.40
C ALA A 87 -9.55 -8.07 -5.88
N TYR A 88 -8.40 -7.48 -6.20
CA TYR A 88 -7.87 -7.44 -7.57
C TYR A 88 -7.46 -8.81 -8.10
N LYS A 89 -6.92 -9.70 -7.24
CA LYS A 89 -6.65 -11.11 -7.61
C LYS A 89 -7.95 -11.86 -7.96
N ASN A 90 -9.05 -11.52 -7.30
CA ASN A 90 -10.37 -12.13 -7.47
C ASN A 90 -11.33 -11.23 -8.28
N LYS A 91 -10.81 -10.44 -9.24
CA LYS A 91 -11.62 -9.44 -9.94
C LYS A 91 -12.80 -10.04 -10.72
N TRP A 92 -12.62 -11.21 -11.32
CA TRP A 92 -13.63 -11.89 -12.15
C TRP A 92 -14.76 -12.53 -11.32
N SER A 93 -14.53 -12.80 -10.04
CA SER A 93 -15.53 -13.31 -9.10
C SER A 93 -16.20 -12.19 -8.28
N GLY A 94 -16.23 -10.96 -8.82
CA GLY A 94 -16.85 -9.82 -8.15
C GLY A 94 -16.04 -9.26 -6.97
N GLY A 95 -14.76 -9.63 -6.83
CA GLY A 95 -13.91 -9.19 -5.72
C GLY A 95 -13.84 -7.67 -5.58
N LEU A 96 -13.77 -6.92 -6.68
CA LEU A 96 -13.76 -5.45 -6.66
C LEU A 96 -15.11 -4.85 -6.24
N ILE A 97 -16.23 -5.46 -6.65
CA ILE A 97 -17.58 -5.03 -6.23
C ILE A 97 -17.69 -5.17 -4.72
N LYS A 98 -17.37 -6.37 -4.19
CA LYS A 98 -17.34 -6.62 -2.75
C LYS A 98 -16.42 -5.63 -2.02
N PHE A 99 -15.25 -5.35 -2.58
CA PHE A 99 -14.30 -4.42 -2.00
C PHE A 99 -14.90 -3.02 -1.78
N TYR A 100 -15.46 -2.41 -2.83
CA TYR A 100 -16.00 -1.06 -2.75
C TYR A 100 -17.26 -0.96 -1.88
N PHE A 101 -18.16 -1.94 -1.97
CA PHE A 101 -19.46 -1.85 -1.31
C PHE A 101 -19.49 -2.44 0.12
N LYS A 102 -18.56 -3.34 0.47
CA LYS A 102 -18.51 -4.04 1.75
C LYS A 102 -17.18 -3.85 2.47
N ASP A 103 -16.06 -4.29 1.88
CA ASP A 103 -14.79 -4.39 2.63
C ASP A 103 -14.26 -3.02 3.08
N ILE A 104 -14.40 -1.97 2.28
CA ILE A 104 -14.04 -0.60 2.70
C ILE A 104 -14.88 -0.14 3.89
N LYS A 105 -16.19 -0.41 3.88
CA LYS A 105 -17.09 -0.01 4.98
C LYS A 105 -16.75 -0.76 6.26
N GLU A 106 -16.46 -2.06 6.17
CA GLU A 106 -16.03 -2.86 7.32
C GLU A 106 -14.68 -2.40 7.87
N LEU A 107 -13.72 -2.08 6.98
CA LEU A 107 -12.43 -1.56 7.40
C LEU A 107 -12.59 -0.24 8.16
N LYS A 108 -13.40 0.69 7.65
CA LYS A 108 -13.70 1.97 8.31
C LYS A 108 -14.37 1.83 9.68
N LYS A 109 -14.95 0.69 10.02
CA LYS A 109 -15.53 0.45 11.36
C LYS A 109 -14.48 0.03 12.40
N ARG A 110 -13.31 -0.43 11.95
CA ARG A 110 -12.22 -0.93 12.81
C ARG A 110 -11.19 0.15 13.14
N TYR A 111 -11.32 1.33 12.55
CA TYR A 111 -10.42 2.49 12.63
C TYR A 111 -11.21 3.73 12.97
#